data_AF-A0A8W8LA98-F1
#
_entry.id   AF-A0A8W8LA98-F1
#
_cell.length_a   1.000
_cell.length_b   1.000
_cell.length_c   1.000
_cell.angle_alpha   90.00
_cell.angle_beta   90.00
_cell.angle_gamma   90.00
#
_symmetry.space_group_name_H-M   'P 1'
#
loop_
_entity.id
_entity.type
_entity.pdbx_description
1 polymer ?
#
loop_
_entity_poly.entity_id
_entity_poly.type
_entity_poly.pdbx_seq_one_letter_code
_entity_poly.pdbx_strand_id
1 'polypeptide(L)'
;FPGQNLRISLPCIQFIYWALIHVENCAGQQKSGLSSTLRRLGEELYRAKTVRFSELEKSPSEIVPSSPSKLDKSKDGIYFRSQNLHVRLLSSLIILKTLSQVDLLAHVFDVLRNDLKSDIAKELFLYYQATPVVLQYLKPVNKTFMGSAMDIFLQMSTDSPFQQPFLETCSTETWFRTIAMVLRAPSQDSKLLEKLSIILQKLSKFRCNRKYFEVYTIVGIIQELLRGCPTDQAFLALNLKSILFNLTSGAAQ
;
A
#
# COMPACT_ATOMS: atom_id res chain seq x y z
N PHE A 1 -22.16 -15.00 -11.25
CA PHE A 1 -20.70 -14.81 -11.07
C PHE A 1 -20.31 -15.12 -9.64
N PRO A 2 -19.19 -15.82 -9.38
CA PRO A 2 -18.74 -16.18 -8.02
C PRO A 2 -18.44 -14.97 -7.09
N GLY A 3 -18.43 -13.74 -7.62
CA GLY A 3 -18.13 -12.52 -6.86
C GLY A 3 -19.05 -12.22 -5.66
N GLN A 4 -20.23 -12.84 -5.56
CA GLN A 4 -21.15 -12.66 -4.43
C GLN A 4 -20.96 -13.72 -3.32
N ASN A 5 -20.47 -14.91 -3.66
CA ASN A 5 -20.26 -15.97 -2.67
C ASN A 5 -18.84 -15.88 -2.11
N LEU A 6 -18.70 -15.28 -0.92
CA LEU A 6 -17.42 -15.10 -0.24
C LEU A 6 -16.64 -16.41 -0.03
N ARG A 7 -17.32 -17.56 0.12
CA ARG A 7 -16.67 -18.86 0.27
C ARG A 7 -15.91 -19.29 -0.99
N ILE A 8 -16.26 -18.74 -2.14
CA ILE A 8 -15.63 -19.03 -3.43
C ILE A 8 -14.74 -17.87 -3.85
N SER A 9 -15.23 -16.63 -3.77
CA SER A 9 -14.49 -15.46 -4.27
C SER A 9 -13.21 -15.18 -3.48
N LEU A 10 -13.22 -15.33 -2.15
CA LEU A 10 -12.04 -15.03 -1.34
C LEU A 10 -10.87 -15.99 -1.65
N PRO A 11 -11.03 -17.33 -1.64
CA PRO A 11 -9.96 -18.24 -2.04
C PRO A 11 -9.42 -17.98 -3.44
N CYS A 12 -10.29 -17.65 -4.41
CA CYS A 12 -9.85 -17.33 -5.77
C CYS A 12 -8.98 -16.07 -5.82
N ILE A 13 -9.36 -15.00 -5.12
CA ILE A 13 -8.58 -13.76 -5.11
C ILE A 13 -7.27 -13.97 -4.33
N GLN A 14 -7.29 -14.74 -3.23
CA GLN A 14 -6.07 -15.12 -2.52
C GLN A 14 -5.11 -15.86 -3.45
N PHE A 15 -5.61 -16.85 -4.19
CA PHE A 15 -4.81 -17.58 -5.17
C PHE A 15 -4.21 -16.65 -6.22
N ILE A 16 -5.02 -15.76 -6.81
CA ILE A 16 -4.55 -14.76 -7.79
C ILE A 16 -3.42 -13.91 -7.20
N TYR A 17 -3.62 -13.35 -6.01
CA TYR A 17 -2.63 -12.51 -5.36
C TYR A 17 -1.32 -13.26 -5.11
N TRP A 18 -1.38 -14.46 -4.52
CA TRP A 18 -0.18 -15.25 -4.24
C TRP A 18 0.52 -15.71 -5.53
N ALA A 19 -0.22 -16.05 -6.57
CA ALA A 19 0.34 -16.35 -7.89
C ALA A 19 1.10 -15.15 -8.45
N LEU A 20 0.57 -13.92 -8.31
CA LEU A 20 1.25 -12.69 -8.75
C LEU A 20 2.55 -12.44 -7.98
N ILE A 21 2.54 -12.66 -6.66
CA ILE A 21 3.76 -12.53 -5.84
C ILE A 21 4.80 -13.59 -6.26
N HIS A 22 4.38 -14.83 -6.48
CA HIS A 22 5.27 -15.90 -6.91
C HIS A 22 5.87 -15.63 -8.29
N VAL A 23 5.07 -15.21 -9.26
CA VAL A 23 5.55 -14.86 -10.61
C VAL A 23 6.57 -13.73 -10.55
N GLU A 24 6.36 -12.70 -9.73
CA GLU A 24 7.33 -11.62 -9.58
C GLU A 24 8.66 -12.08 -8.97
N ASN A 25 8.61 -12.99 -8.00
CA ASN A 25 9.81 -13.50 -7.32
C ASN A 25 10.60 -14.48 -8.19
N CYS A 26 9.92 -15.29 -9.01
CA CYS A 26 10.57 -16.30 -9.86
C CYS A 26 11.03 -15.75 -11.22
N ALA A 27 10.27 -14.83 -11.82
CA ALA A 27 10.47 -14.41 -13.20
C ALA A 27 11.42 -13.21 -13.34
N GLY A 28 12.60 -13.22 -12.71
CA GLY A 28 13.60 -12.14 -12.80
C GLY A 28 13.57 -11.39 -14.14
N GLN A 29 13.18 -10.11 -14.10
CA GLN A 29 12.99 -9.19 -15.24
C GLN A 29 12.08 -9.61 -16.43
N GLN A 30 11.55 -10.83 -16.49
CA GLN A 30 10.67 -11.33 -17.57
C GLN A 30 9.18 -10.92 -17.39
N LYS A 31 8.91 -9.70 -16.90
CA LYS A 31 7.53 -9.18 -16.75
C LYS A 31 6.88 -8.82 -18.10
N SER A 32 7.63 -8.73 -19.19
CA SER A 32 7.15 -8.20 -20.46
C SER A 32 6.10 -9.10 -21.14
N GLY A 33 6.17 -10.43 -20.97
CA GLY A 33 5.29 -11.38 -21.66
C GLY A 33 3.83 -11.42 -21.17
N LEU A 34 3.54 -10.93 -19.96
CA LEU A 34 2.20 -11.04 -19.34
C LEU A 34 1.49 -9.69 -19.13
N SER A 35 2.05 -8.58 -19.63
CA SER A 35 1.53 -7.23 -19.34
C SER A 35 0.04 -7.06 -19.68
N SER A 36 -0.42 -7.58 -20.83
CA SER A 36 -1.84 -7.50 -21.23
C SER A 36 -2.77 -8.29 -20.29
N THR A 37 -2.36 -9.51 -19.92
CA THR A 37 -3.11 -10.37 -19.00
C THR A 37 -3.21 -9.74 -17.61
N LEU A 38 -2.11 -9.20 -17.10
CA LEU A 38 -2.06 -8.49 -15.82
C LEU A 38 -2.98 -7.27 -15.85
N ARG A 39 -2.88 -6.43 -16.89
CA ARG A 39 -3.74 -5.26 -17.03
C ARG A 39 -5.22 -5.64 -17.04
N ARG A 40 -5.61 -6.63 -17.83
CA ARG A 40 -7.01 -7.09 -17.91
C ARG A 40 -7.52 -7.59 -16.55
N LEU A 41 -6.70 -8.34 -15.82
CA LEU A 41 -7.03 -8.80 -14.47
C LEU A 41 -7.31 -7.63 -13.52
N GLY A 42 -6.45 -6.60 -13.51
CA GLY A 42 -6.65 -5.41 -12.70
C GLY A 42 -7.90 -4.61 -13.08
N GLU A 43 -8.17 -4.47 -14.39
CA GLU A 43 -9.35 -3.78 -14.90
C GLU A 43 -10.64 -4.48 -14.48
N GLU A 44 -10.68 -5.81 -14.56
CA GLU A 44 -11.83 -6.61 -14.12
C GLU A 44 -12.07 -6.41 -12.61
N LEU A 45 -11.04 -6.53 -11.77
CA LEU A 45 -11.19 -6.34 -10.31
C LEU A 45 -11.65 -4.93 -9.93
N TYR A 46 -11.22 -3.91 -10.67
CA TYR A 46 -11.61 -2.52 -10.41
C TYR A 46 -13.04 -2.22 -10.91
N ARG A 47 -13.39 -2.70 -12.12
CA ARG A 47 -14.66 -2.35 -12.78
C ARG A 47 -15.82 -3.25 -12.40
N ALA A 48 -15.55 -4.43 -11.86
CA ALA A 48 -16.55 -5.45 -11.58
C ALA A 48 -17.79 -4.87 -10.90
N LYS A 49 -18.92 -5.07 -11.57
CA LYS A 49 -20.25 -4.72 -11.09
C LYS A 49 -21.04 -6.00 -10.91
N THR A 50 -21.93 -5.99 -9.95
CA THR A 50 -22.89 -7.06 -9.70
C THR A 50 -23.79 -7.22 -10.92
N VAL A 51 -23.57 -8.25 -11.72
CA VAL A 51 -24.48 -8.63 -12.81
C VAL A 51 -25.71 -9.25 -12.16
N ARG A 52 -26.83 -8.51 -12.16
CA ARG A 52 -28.13 -9.10 -11.84
C ARG A 52 -28.53 -9.96 -13.03
N PHE A 53 -28.56 -11.29 -12.86
CA PHE A 53 -29.34 -12.14 -13.74
C PHE A 53 -30.81 -11.98 -13.35
N SER A 54 -31.49 -10.96 -13.89
CA SER A 54 -32.95 -10.86 -13.80
C SER A 54 -33.55 -10.26 -15.07
N GLU A 55 -33.13 -10.73 -16.24
CA GLU A 55 -33.80 -10.43 -17.52
C GLU A 55 -33.87 -11.67 -18.44
N LEU A 56 -34.00 -12.85 -17.83
CA LEU A 56 -34.43 -14.07 -18.53
C LEU A 56 -35.58 -14.65 -17.72
N GLU A 57 -36.71 -13.95 -17.74
CA GLU A 57 -38.08 -14.40 -17.44
C GLU A 57 -38.93 -13.14 -17.16
N LYS A 58 -39.26 -12.40 -18.22
CA LYS A 58 -40.47 -11.58 -18.22
C LYS A 58 -41.29 -11.96 -19.44
N SER A 59 -42.25 -12.84 -19.17
CA SER A 59 -43.41 -13.08 -20.02
C SER A 59 -44.11 -11.74 -20.33
N PRO A 60 -44.67 -11.56 -21.53
CA PRO A 60 -45.26 -10.29 -21.92
C PRO A 60 -46.69 -10.18 -21.41
N SER A 61 -46.90 -9.51 -20.28
CA SER A 61 -48.25 -9.07 -19.91
C SER A 61 -48.26 -7.98 -18.83
N GLU A 62 -48.87 -6.87 -19.24
CA GLU A 62 -49.56 -5.83 -18.46
C GLU A 62 -48.80 -4.59 -17.97
N ILE A 63 -49.25 -3.47 -18.54
CA ILE A 63 -48.89 -2.08 -18.35
C ILE A 63 -49.73 -1.52 -17.20
N VAL A 64 -49.11 -1.08 -16.11
CA VAL A 64 -49.72 -0.11 -15.16
C VAL A 64 -48.63 0.84 -14.67
N PRO A 65 -48.80 2.18 -14.78
CA PRO A 65 -47.84 3.15 -14.24
C PRO A 65 -48.23 3.53 -12.81
N SER A 66 -47.40 3.18 -11.82
CA SER A 66 -47.52 3.70 -10.45
C SER A 66 -46.17 4.20 -9.92
N SER A 67 -46.12 5.53 -9.75
CA SER A 67 -45.34 6.38 -8.83
C SER A 67 -43.83 6.13 -8.60
N PRO A 68 -42.98 7.19 -8.63
CA PRO A 68 -41.57 7.08 -8.32
C PRO A 68 -41.36 7.07 -6.80
N SER A 69 -41.51 5.91 -6.16
CA SER A 69 -41.13 5.73 -4.75
C SER A 69 -39.66 5.31 -4.64
N LYS A 70 -38.94 6.07 -3.82
CA LYS A 70 -37.56 5.85 -3.37
C LYS A 70 -37.39 4.40 -2.92
N LEU A 71 -36.61 3.62 -3.65
CA LEU A 71 -35.97 2.39 -3.16
C LEU A 71 -34.51 2.42 -3.60
N ASP A 72 -33.74 2.99 -2.69
CA ASP A 72 -32.29 2.94 -2.58
C ASP A 72 -31.84 1.47 -2.58
N LYS A 73 -31.69 0.87 -3.76
CA LYS A 73 -31.23 -0.52 -3.91
C LYS A 73 -29.71 -0.52 -3.86
N SER A 74 -29.18 -0.70 -2.66
CA SER A 74 -27.78 -1.05 -2.35
C SER A 74 -27.16 -1.88 -3.48
N LYS A 75 -26.34 -1.22 -4.31
CA LYS A 75 -25.43 -1.92 -5.20
C LYS A 75 -24.24 -2.34 -4.35
N ASP A 76 -24.38 -3.45 -3.63
CA ASP A 76 -23.22 -4.08 -2.99
C ASP A 76 -22.18 -4.28 -4.08
N GLY A 77 -21.07 -3.54 -3.98
CA GLY A 77 -19.97 -3.66 -4.91
C GLY A 77 -19.30 -5.02 -4.74
N ILE A 78 -18.67 -5.51 -5.80
CA ILE A 78 -17.83 -6.72 -5.74
C ILE A 78 -16.36 -6.32 -5.78
N TYR A 79 -15.48 -7.22 -5.33
CA TYR A 79 -14.01 -7.05 -5.33
C TYR A 79 -13.55 -5.73 -4.69
N PHE A 80 -13.01 -4.79 -5.46
CA PHE A 80 -12.51 -3.51 -4.95
C PHE A 80 -13.59 -2.65 -4.27
N ARG A 81 -14.86 -2.87 -4.60
CA ARG A 81 -16.01 -2.19 -3.94
C ARG A 81 -16.75 -3.08 -2.93
N SER A 82 -16.21 -4.25 -2.62
CA SER A 82 -16.79 -5.18 -1.65
C SER A 82 -16.82 -4.56 -0.26
N GLN A 83 -17.85 -4.83 0.53
CA GLN A 83 -17.88 -4.48 1.96
C GLN A 83 -16.96 -5.38 2.80
N ASN A 84 -16.60 -6.55 2.28
CA ASN A 84 -15.66 -7.46 2.95
C ASN A 84 -14.21 -6.94 2.83
N LEU A 85 -13.59 -6.68 3.98
CA LEU A 85 -12.23 -6.12 4.07
C LEU A 85 -11.16 -6.99 3.40
N HIS A 86 -11.20 -8.33 3.57
CA HIS A 86 -10.22 -9.21 2.91
C HIS A 86 -10.28 -9.09 1.39
N VAL A 87 -11.49 -9.15 0.84
CA VAL A 87 -11.72 -9.06 -0.60
C VAL A 87 -11.29 -7.70 -1.12
N ARG A 88 -11.67 -6.62 -0.43
CA ARG A 88 -11.33 -5.26 -0.83
C ARG A 88 -9.83 -4.99 -0.77
N LEU A 89 -9.17 -5.37 0.33
CA LEU A 89 -7.72 -5.20 0.49
C LEU A 89 -6.93 -6.01 -0.54
N LEU A 90 -7.24 -7.29 -0.75
CA LEU A 90 -6.60 -8.09 -1.79
C LEU A 90 -6.82 -7.51 -3.19
N SER A 91 -8.03 -7.05 -3.50
CA SER A 91 -8.33 -6.41 -4.78
C SER A 91 -7.47 -5.16 -4.97
N SER A 92 -7.35 -4.31 -3.94
CA SER A 92 -6.47 -3.15 -3.95
C SER A 92 -5.02 -3.53 -4.24
N LEU A 93 -4.48 -4.54 -3.55
CA LEU A 93 -3.10 -5.01 -3.77
C LEU A 93 -2.89 -5.56 -5.18
N ILE A 94 -3.82 -6.36 -5.70
CA ILE A 94 -3.73 -6.87 -7.07
C ILE A 94 -3.78 -5.72 -8.08
N ILE A 95 -4.67 -4.74 -7.89
CA ILE A 95 -4.76 -3.57 -8.76
C ILE A 95 -3.44 -2.78 -8.75
N LEU A 96 -2.86 -2.53 -7.57
CA LEU A 96 -1.54 -1.92 -7.42
C LEU A 96 -0.40 -2.73 -8.07
N LYS A 97 -0.56 -4.03 -8.30
CA LYS A 97 0.44 -4.84 -9.00
C LYS A 97 0.26 -4.87 -10.51
N THR A 98 -0.93 -4.50 -11.00
CA THR A 98 -1.36 -4.82 -12.37
C THR A 98 -1.68 -3.60 -13.21
N LEU A 99 -2.10 -2.49 -12.59
CA LEU A 99 -2.47 -1.26 -13.29
C LEU A 99 -1.42 -0.16 -13.11
N SER A 100 -1.40 0.76 -14.06
CA SER A 100 -0.58 1.98 -14.07
C SER A 100 -1.37 3.27 -14.26
N GLN A 101 -2.71 3.18 -14.43
CA GLN A 101 -3.58 4.34 -14.68
C GLN A 101 -3.68 5.23 -13.45
N VAL A 102 -3.35 6.51 -13.60
CA VAL A 102 -3.08 7.38 -12.45
C VAL A 102 -4.30 7.58 -11.54
N ASP A 103 -5.44 7.90 -12.13
CA ASP A 103 -6.68 8.18 -11.39
C ASP A 103 -7.20 6.93 -10.65
N LEU A 104 -7.03 5.76 -11.26
CA LEU A 104 -7.44 4.49 -10.64
C LEU A 104 -6.56 4.17 -9.44
N LEU A 105 -5.24 4.31 -9.59
CA LEU A 105 -4.29 4.05 -8.51
C LEU A 105 -4.46 5.04 -7.35
N ALA A 106 -4.71 6.32 -7.64
CA ALA A 106 -4.99 7.32 -6.61
C ALA A 106 -6.21 6.90 -5.76
N HIS A 107 -7.30 6.49 -6.41
CA HIS A 107 -8.48 5.98 -5.70
C HIS A 107 -8.18 4.71 -4.88
N VAL A 108 -7.37 3.80 -5.42
CA VAL A 108 -6.97 2.58 -4.69
C VAL A 108 -6.16 2.91 -3.45
N PHE A 109 -5.23 3.87 -3.53
CA PHE A 109 -4.49 4.35 -2.37
C PHE A 109 -5.41 4.97 -1.32
N ASP A 110 -6.39 5.78 -1.74
CA ASP A 110 -7.33 6.40 -0.81
C ASP A 110 -8.19 5.37 -0.07
N VAL A 111 -8.71 4.37 -0.78
CA VAL A 111 -9.46 3.26 -0.18
C VAL A 111 -8.59 2.47 0.78
N LEU A 112 -7.39 2.06 0.36
CA LEU A 112 -6.47 1.30 1.20
C LEU A 112 -6.08 2.08 2.46
N ARG A 113 -5.75 3.37 2.33
CA ARG A 113 -5.42 4.24 3.47
C ARG A 113 -6.58 4.33 4.46
N ASN A 114 -7.81 4.47 3.97
CA ASN A 114 -8.99 4.53 4.82
C ASN A 114 -9.26 3.20 5.53
N ASP A 115 -9.11 2.07 4.84
CA ASP A 115 -9.26 0.75 5.44
C ASP A 115 -8.24 0.52 6.58
N LEU A 116 -6.98 0.94 6.39
CA LEU A 116 -5.88 0.78 7.37
C LEU A 116 -6.00 1.65 8.63
N LYS A 117 -7.09 2.41 8.78
CA LYS A 117 -7.50 2.97 10.08
C LYS A 117 -8.00 1.88 11.02
N SER A 118 -8.49 0.76 10.50
CA SER A 118 -8.91 -0.40 11.27
C SER A 118 -7.75 -1.35 11.55
N ASP A 119 -7.67 -1.84 12.78
CA ASP A 119 -6.71 -2.85 13.22
C ASP A 119 -6.87 -4.18 12.46
N ILE A 120 -8.10 -4.57 12.10
CA ILE A 120 -8.35 -5.74 11.25
C ILE A 120 -7.68 -5.57 9.89
N ALA A 121 -7.77 -4.40 9.28
CA ALA A 121 -7.12 -4.16 7.99
C ALA A 121 -5.59 -4.16 8.10
N LYS A 122 -5.03 -3.66 9.21
CA LYS A 122 -3.58 -3.74 9.49
C LYS A 122 -3.10 -5.18 9.65
N GLU A 123 -3.87 -6.02 10.35
CA GLU A 123 -3.61 -7.46 10.44
C GLU A 123 -3.57 -8.10 9.06
N LEU A 124 -4.56 -7.80 8.22
CA LEU A 124 -4.63 -8.33 6.84
C LEU A 124 -3.49 -7.82 5.96
N PHE A 125 -3.08 -6.56 6.12
CA PHE A 125 -1.92 -6.01 5.43
C PHE A 125 -0.66 -6.83 5.70
N LEU A 126 -0.45 -7.25 6.95
CA LEU A 126 0.65 -8.11 7.36
C LEU A 126 0.48 -9.53 6.83
N TYR A 127 -0.71 -10.11 7.01
CA TYR A 127 -1.05 -11.46 6.55
C TYR A 127 -0.80 -11.64 5.05
N TYR A 128 -1.17 -10.65 4.24
CA TYR A 128 -0.96 -10.67 2.79
C TYR A 128 0.40 -10.08 2.36
N GLN A 129 1.33 -9.82 3.29
CA GLN A 129 2.67 -9.31 2.94
C GLN A 129 2.62 -8.08 2.00
N ALA A 130 1.78 -7.09 2.33
CA ALA A 130 1.51 -5.97 1.43
C ALA A 130 2.67 -4.94 1.34
N THR A 131 3.61 -4.95 2.29
CA THR A 131 4.72 -3.99 2.37
C THR A 131 5.49 -3.82 1.04
N PRO A 132 5.94 -4.89 0.34
CA PRO A 132 6.66 -4.76 -0.92
C PRO A 132 5.80 -4.17 -2.06
N VAL A 133 4.49 -4.44 -2.05
CA VAL A 133 3.53 -3.91 -3.05
C VAL A 133 3.39 -2.40 -2.93
N VAL A 134 3.40 -1.86 -1.71
CA VAL A 134 3.36 -0.41 -1.49
C VAL A 134 4.75 0.21 -1.70
N LEU A 135 5.81 -0.47 -1.27
CA LEU A 135 7.20 0.01 -1.38
C LEU A 135 7.61 0.34 -2.82
N GLN A 136 7.09 -0.38 -3.82
CA GLN A 136 7.42 -0.11 -5.23
C GLN A 136 7.03 1.33 -5.66
N TYR A 137 6.02 1.91 -5.02
CA TYR A 137 5.54 3.28 -5.28
C TYR A 137 6.30 4.35 -4.50
N LEU A 138 7.10 3.94 -3.50
CA LEU A 138 7.99 4.83 -2.76
C LEU A 138 9.35 4.94 -3.46
N LYS A 139 9.34 5.36 -4.73
CA LYS A 139 10.54 5.53 -5.55
C LYS A 139 10.43 6.81 -6.36
N PRO A 140 11.54 7.52 -6.66
CA PRO A 140 11.50 8.76 -7.45
C PRO A 140 10.78 8.66 -8.79
N VAL A 141 10.84 7.49 -9.46
CA VAL A 141 10.11 7.22 -10.71
C VAL A 141 8.59 7.28 -10.55
N ASN A 142 8.08 7.05 -9.34
CA ASN A 142 6.66 7.06 -8.98
C ASN A 142 6.28 8.32 -8.19
N LYS A 143 6.89 9.48 -8.51
CA LYS A 143 6.73 10.75 -7.77
C LYS A 143 5.28 11.07 -7.42
N THR A 144 4.34 10.86 -8.34
CA THR A 144 2.91 11.09 -8.14
C THR A 144 2.32 10.33 -6.94
N PHE A 145 2.80 9.11 -6.68
CA PHE A 145 2.26 8.23 -5.63
C PHE A 145 3.14 8.14 -4.38
N MET A 146 4.33 8.73 -4.38
CA MET A 146 5.25 8.64 -3.23
C MET A 146 4.60 9.14 -1.94
N GLY A 147 3.84 10.25 -2.01
CA GLY A 147 3.09 10.77 -0.87
C GLY A 147 2.04 9.79 -0.36
N SER A 148 1.21 9.25 -1.26
CA SER A 148 0.18 8.26 -0.92
C SER A 148 0.77 6.98 -0.35
N ALA A 149 1.85 6.46 -0.94
CA ALA A 149 2.56 5.30 -0.43
C ALA A 149 3.13 5.58 0.97
N MET A 150 3.76 6.74 1.18
CA MET A 150 4.26 7.16 2.49
C MET A 150 3.15 7.25 3.53
N ASP A 151 1.96 7.73 3.14
CA ASP A 151 0.80 7.79 4.04
C ASP A 151 0.33 6.39 4.48
N ILE A 152 0.43 5.37 3.62
CA ILE A 152 0.18 3.98 4.00
C ILE A 152 1.21 3.50 5.02
N PHE A 153 2.50 3.73 4.77
CA PHE A 153 3.55 3.35 5.72
C PHE A 153 3.37 4.05 7.08
N LEU A 154 3.03 5.33 7.06
CA LEU A 154 2.78 6.10 8.28
C LEU A 154 1.56 5.56 9.03
N GLN A 155 0.46 5.28 8.31
CA GLN A 155 -0.75 4.68 8.88
C GLN A 155 -0.47 3.33 9.56
N MET A 156 0.32 2.47 8.94
CA MET A 156 0.75 1.19 9.53
C MET A 156 1.69 1.37 10.73
N SER A 157 2.44 2.49 10.78
CA SER A 157 3.36 2.81 11.89
C SER A 157 2.70 3.52 13.08
N THR A 158 1.38 3.77 13.03
CA THR A 158 0.60 4.33 14.15
C THR A 158 0.54 3.36 15.32
N ASP A 159 0.22 3.85 16.51
CA ASP A 159 0.12 3.01 17.69
C ASP A 159 -1.01 1.99 17.55
N SER A 160 -0.67 0.70 17.64
CA SER A 160 -1.57 -0.45 17.51
C SER A 160 -0.78 -1.75 17.74
N PRO A 161 -1.44 -2.88 18.05
CA PRO A 161 -0.78 -4.19 18.20
C PRO A 161 0.04 -4.63 16.98
N PHE A 162 -0.26 -4.09 15.80
CA PHE A 162 0.37 -4.44 14.52
C PHE A 162 1.58 -3.57 14.15
N GLN A 163 1.88 -2.52 14.93
CA GLN A 163 2.98 -1.59 14.64
C GLN A 163 4.33 -2.30 14.60
N GLN A 164 4.65 -3.09 15.63
CA GLN A 164 5.94 -3.77 15.70
C GLN A 164 6.10 -4.81 14.60
N PRO A 165 5.15 -5.74 14.38
CA PRO A 165 5.22 -6.66 13.24
C PRO A 165 5.37 -5.94 11.88
N PHE A 166 4.70 -4.79 11.70
CA PHE A 166 4.86 -3.99 10.50
C PHE A 166 6.29 -3.42 10.34
N LEU A 167 6.88 -2.88 11.40
CA LEU A 167 8.26 -2.38 11.36
C LEU A 167 9.25 -3.51 11.08
N GLU A 168 8.98 -4.73 11.54
CA GLU A 168 9.75 -5.92 11.18
C GLU A 168 9.67 -6.22 9.68
N THR A 169 8.49 -6.07 9.04
CA THR A 169 8.40 -6.19 7.57
C THR A 169 9.18 -5.12 6.79
N CYS A 170 9.41 -3.95 7.41
CA CYS A 170 10.25 -2.88 6.85
C CYS A 170 11.76 -3.12 7.10
N SER A 171 12.11 -4.05 7.98
CA SER A 171 13.49 -4.33 8.42
C SER A 171 14.24 -5.22 7.41
N THR A 172 14.22 -4.81 6.14
CA THR A 172 14.77 -5.57 5.01
C THR A 172 15.71 -4.73 4.16
N GLU A 173 16.65 -5.41 3.50
CA GLU A 173 17.60 -4.77 2.58
C GLU A 173 16.89 -3.92 1.51
N THR A 174 15.86 -4.47 0.86
CA THR A 174 15.11 -3.80 -0.21
C THR A 174 14.43 -2.52 0.27
N TRP A 175 13.92 -2.50 1.50
CA TRP A 175 13.31 -1.30 2.08
C TRP A 175 14.36 -0.21 2.30
N PHE A 176 15.46 -0.53 3.00
CA PHE A 176 16.51 0.45 3.28
C PHE A 176 17.21 0.97 2.02
N ARG A 177 17.45 0.10 1.03
CA ARG A 177 17.94 0.51 -0.29
C ARG A 177 17.00 1.53 -0.95
N THR A 178 15.70 1.25 -0.94
CA THR A 178 14.67 2.13 -1.51
C THR A 178 14.64 3.47 -0.79
N ILE A 179 14.68 3.48 0.54
CA ILE A 179 14.69 4.71 1.33
C ILE A 179 15.96 5.52 1.09
N ALA A 180 17.12 4.89 1.00
CA ALA A 180 18.35 5.59 0.70
C ALA A 180 18.33 6.22 -0.71
N MET A 181 17.61 5.63 -1.67
CA MET A 181 17.37 6.27 -2.97
C MET A 181 16.46 7.50 -2.85
N VAL A 182 15.39 7.41 -2.04
CA VAL A 182 14.46 8.51 -1.81
C VAL A 182 15.14 9.67 -1.11
N LEU A 183 15.92 9.42 -0.06
CA LEU A 183 16.62 10.46 0.71
C LEU A 183 17.67 11.20 -0.13
N ARG A 184 18.31 10.53 -1.11
CA ARG A 184 19.29 11.16 -2.01
C ARG A 184 18.67 11.90 -3.18
N ALA A 185 17.39 11.68 -3.48
CA ALA A 185 16.79 12.26 -4.67
C ALA A 185 16.67 13.78 -4.52
N PRO A 186 17.05 14.57 -5.53
CA PRO A 186 17.03 16.03 -5.42
C PRO A 186 15.61 16.55 -5.22
N SER A 187 15.46 17.69 -4.53
CA SER A 187 14.19 18.39 -4.33
C SER A 187 13.07 17.51 -3.75
N GLN A 188 13.37 16.70 -2.72
CA GLN A 188 12.31 15.98 -2.00
C GLN A 188 11.36 16.96 -1.33
N ASP A 189 10.06 16.62 -1.37
CA ASP A 189 9.03 17.31 -0.61
C ASP A 189 9.36 17.21 0.89
N SER A 190 9.45 18.34 1.58
CA SER A 190 9.75 18.40 3.02
C SER A 190 8.73 17.62 3.84
N LYS A 191 7.44 17.61 3.42
CA LYS A 191 6.39 16.84 4.09
C LYS A 191 6.61 15.33 3.96
N LEU A 192 7.12 14.88 2.82
CA LEU A 192 7.48 13.48 2.62
C LEU A 192 8.66 13.09 3.54
N LEU A 193 9.69 13.94 3.60
CA LEU A 193 10.85 13.71 4.46
C LEU A 193 10.48 13.66 5.93
N GLU A 194 9.58 14.54 6.40
CA GLU A 194 9.06 14.50 7.77
C GLU A 194 8.39 13.16 8.08
N LYS A 195 7.45 12.71 7.24
CA LYS A 195 6.76 11.43 7.45
C LYS A 195 7.73 10.25 7.43
N LEU A 196 8.68 10.26 6.49
CA LEU A 196 9.71 9.23 6.39
C LEU A 196 10.63 9.20 7.62
N SER A 197 10.97 10.38 8.16
CA SER A 197 11.82 10.50 9.35
C SER A 197 11.19 9.85 10.58
N ILE A 198 9.86 9.87 10.71
CA ILE A 198 9.14 9.20 11.82
C ILE A 198 9.36 7.68 11.75
N ILE A 199 9.23 7.09 10.56
CA ILE A 199 9.39 5.65 10.37
C ILE A 199 10.87 5.25 10.55
N LEU A 200 11.79 6.02 9.98
CA LEU A 200 13.23 5.79 10.16
C LEU A 200 13.65 5.91 11.62
N GLN A 201 13.09 6.85 12.38
CA GLN A 201 13.32 6.97 13.82
C GLN A 201 12.87 5.72 14.55
N LYS A 202 11.68 5.18 14.27
CA LYS A 202 11.23 3.90 14.85
C LYS A 202 12.17 2.75 14.49
N LEU A 203 12.56 2.63 13.22
CA LEU A 203 13.45 1.56 12.74
C LEU A 203 14.89 1.68 13.28
N SER A 204 15.37 2.89 13.57
CA SER A 204 16.70 3.11 14.15
C SER A 204 16.88 2.53 15.56
N LYS A 205 15.77 2.25 16.26
CA LYS A 205 15.78 1.60 17.57
C LYS A 205 16.06 0.09 17.48
N PHE A 206 15.90 -0.51 16.29
CA PHE A 206 16.06 -1.94 16.09
C PHE A 206 17.54 -2.24 15.87
N ARG A 207 18.18 -2.96 16.79
CA ARG A 207 19.61 -3.30 16.70
C ARG A 207 19.96 -4.04 15.40
N CYS A 208 19.09 -4.95 14.96
CA CYS A 208 19.27 -5.71 13.71
C CYS A 208 19.30 -4.83 12.44
N ASN A 209 18.76 -3.61 12.50
CA ASN A 209 18.72 -2.69 11.37
C ASN A 209 19.99 -1.83 11.22
N ARG A 210 20.85 -1.75 12.25
CA ARG A 210 22.07 -0.93 12.23
C ARG A 210 22.92 -1.16 10.98
N LYS A 211 23.11 -2.43 10.61
CA LYS A 211 23.83 -2.83 9.39
C LYS A 211 23.27 -2.18 8.13
N TYR A 212 21.95 -2.00 8.03
CA TYR A 212 21.33 -1.39 6.86
C TYR A 212 21.52 0.13 6.83
N PHE A 213 21.47 0.79 8.00
CA PHE A 213 21.80 2.23 8.08
C PHE A 213 23.24 2.50 7.65
N GLU A 214 24.17 1.59 7.99
CA GLU A 214 25.58 1.68 7.62
C GLU A 214 25.80 1.36 6.13
N VAL A 215 25.39 0.18 5.66
CA VAL A 215 25.59 -0.28 4.26
C VAL A 215 25.00 0.72 3.26
N TYR A 216 23.84 1.32 3.57
CA TYR A 216 23.21 2.30 2.70
C TYR A 216 23.58 3.75 3.00
N THR A 217 24.58 3.97 3.86
CA THR A 217 25.13 5.27 4.26
C THR A 217 24.08 6.29 4.70
N ILE A 218 22.97 5.82 5.28
CA ILE A 218 21.83 6.65 5.68
C ILE A 218 22.23 7.64 6.77
N VAL A 219 23.14 7.26 7.66
CA VAL A 219 23.68 8.16 8.71
C VAL A 219 24.29 9.41 8.09
N GLY A 220 25.13 9.27 7.05
CA GLY A 220 25.74 10.39 6.35
C GLY A 220 24.70 11.28 5.68
N ILE A 221 23.72 10.67 4.99
CA ILE A 221 22.62 11.42 4.37
C ILE A 221 21.83 12.23 5.41
N ILE A 222 21.55 11.64 6.58
CA ILE A 222 20.83 12.33 7.66
C ILE A 222 21.64 13.50 8.21
N GLN A 223 22.96 13.36 8.37
CA GLN A 223 23.83 14.45 8.81
C GLN A 223 23.84 15.61 7.81
N GLU A 224 23.89 15.31 6.51
CA GLU A 224 23.80 16.32 5.45
C GLU A 224 22.45 17.02 5.45
N LEU A 225 21.35 16.28 5.55
CA LEU A 225 20.00 16.82 5.67
C LEU A 225 19.84 17.72 6.89
N LEU A 226 20.41 17.33 8.04
CA LEU A 226 20.36 18.13 9.26
C LEU A 226 21.15 19.44 9.12
N ARG A 227 22.29 19.41 8.42
CA ARG A 227 23.12 20.60 8.18
C ARG A 227 22.44 21.61 7.26
N GLY A 228 21.62 21.13 6.33
CA GLY A 228 20.82 21.95 5.41
C GLY A 228 19.39 22.22 5.88
N CYS A 229 19.00 21.75 7.07
CA CYS A 229 17.60 21.81 7.52
C CYS A 229 17.22 23.25 7.91
N PRO A 230 16.17 23.83 7.29
CA PRO A 230 15.65 25.15 7.66
C PRO A 230 15.15 25.20 9.11
N THR A 231 15.22 26.38 9.73
CA THR A 231 14.84 26.58 11.15
C THR A 231 13.34 26.38 11.42
N ASP A 232 12.49 26.50 10.40
CA ASP A 232 11.04 26.25 10.47
C ASP A 232 10.68 24.75 10.41
N GLN A 233 11.63 23.86 10.08
CA GLN A 233 11.45 22.40 10.05
C GLN A 233 11.96 21.73 11.34
N ALA A 234 11.59 22.31 12.49
CA ALA A 234 12.04 21.83 13.80
C ALA A 234 11.68 20.37 14.07
N PHE A 235 10.51 19.91 13.62
CA PHE A 235 10.06 18.53 13.80
C PHE A 235 10.92 17.53 13.01
N LEU A 236 11.20 17.83 11.73
CA LEU A 236 12.14 17.03 10.93
C LEU A 236 13.50 16.97 11.62
N ALA A 237 14.07 18.12 12.00
CA ALA A 237 15.37 18.19 12.65
C ALA A 237 15.43 17.35 13.94
N LEU A 238 14.36 17.36 14.74
CA LEU A 238 14.25 16.56 15.96
C LEU A 238 14.29 15.05 15.66
N ASN A 239 13.51 14.59 14.68
CA ASN A 239 13.50 13.18 14.29
C ASN A 239 14.86 12.73 13.74
N LEU A 240 15.50 13.55 12.89
CA LEU A 240 16.85 13.28 12.36
C LEU A 240 17.88 13.15 13.49
N LYS A 241 17.89 14.07 14.45
CA LYS A 241 18.76 13.98 15.64
C LYS A 241 18.50 12.71 16.45
N SER A 242 17.23 12.34 16.63
CA SER A 242 16.85 11.13 17.36
C SER A 242 17.31 9.86 16.65
N ILE A 243 17.25 9.80 15.32
CA ILE A 243 17.81 8.69 14.54
C ILE A 243 19.31 8.56 14.82
N LEU A 244 20.06 9.66 14.71
CA LEU A 244 21.50 9.65 14.97
C LEU A 244 21.82 9.17 16.39
N PHE A 245 21.09 9.69 17.39
CA PHE A 245 21.23 9.29 18.79
C PHE A 245 20.98 7.79 19.00
N ASN A 246 19.89 7.24 18.44
CA ASN A 246 19.57 5.81 18.58
C ASN A 246 20.67 4.92 17.98
N LEU A 247 21.32 5.38 16.91
CA LEU A 247 22.39 4.64 16.24
C LEU A 247 23.73 4.76 16.99
N THR A 248 24.06 5.91 17.57
CA THR A 248 25.30 6.10 18.35
C THR A 248 25.23 5.51 19.75
N SER A 249 24.11 5.64 20.47
CA SER A 249 24.01 5.24 21.88
C SER A 249 24.07 3.72 22.11
N GLY A 250 23.84 2.90 21.08
CA GLY A 250 24.04 1.45 21.15
C GLY A 250 25.38 0.95 20.58
N ALA A 251 26.33 1.84 20.28
CA ALA A 251 27.70 1.47 19.92
C ALA A 251 28.64 1.36 21.16
N ALA A 252 28.14 1.70 22.35
CA ALA A 252 28.89 1.73 23.60
C ALA A 252 28.59 0.55 24.55
N GLN A 253 28.04 -0.56 24.04
CA GLN A 253 27.82 -1.81 24.78
C GLN A 253 28.28 -3.01 23.96
#